data_AF-A0A2R7Y0C5-F1
#
_entry.id   AF-A0A2R7Y0C5-F1
#
_cell.length_a   1.000
_cell.length_b   1.000
_cell.length_c   1.000
_cell.angle_alpha   90.00
_cell.angle_beta   90.00
_cell.angle_gamma   90.00
#
_symmetry.space_group_name_H-M   'P 1'
#
loop_
_entity.id
_entity.type
_entity.pdbx_description
1 polymer ?
#
loop_
_entity_poly.entity_id
_entity_poly.type
_entity_poly.pdbx_seq_one_letter_code
_entity_poly.pdbx_strand_id
1 'polypeptide(L)'
;MLLITWLDNTEPVRAFKLALVKRFDELEKTIQTWIKERAAEKATTRSLTDAVHNWEHTNPHAQSNFRKLLTKCATGLPYTKVQARGDKGVPMVDLLTAEELQKYKRLKALVIPLLDFGEEYNDIKVTLEKYAIKKAGNLPR
;
A
#
# COMPACT_ATOMS: atom_id res chain seq x y z
N MET A 1 5.11 -2.28 -28.31
CA MET A 1 5.79 -1.78 -29.54
C MET A 1 6.77 -2.88 -29.99
N LEU A 2 6.72 -3.35 -31.23
CA LEU A 2 7.52 -4.51 -31.65
C LEU A 2 8.97 -4.08 -31.94
N LEU A 3 9.91 -4.42 -31.04
CA LEU A 3 11.32 -4.00 -31.11
C LEU A 3 12.25 -5.04 -31.77
N ILE A 4 11.70 -6.09 -32.38
CA ILE A 4 12.47 -7.16 -33.00
C ILE A 4 12.25 -7.12 -34.51
N THR A 5 13.33 -6.88 -35.24
CA THR A 5 13.36 -6.97 -36.70
C THR A 5 13.24 -8.44 -37.15
N TRP A 6 12.36 -8.66 -38.11
CA TRP A 6 12.08 -9.95 -38.69
C TRP A 6 13.04 -10.23 -39.84
N LEU A 7 14.31 -10.50 -39.54
CA LEU A 7 15.27 -10.95 -40.56
C LEU A 7 15.01 -12.43 -40.85
N ASP A 8 14.44 -12.77 -42.01
CA ASP A 8 14.09 -14.13 -42.51
C ASP A 8 14.14 -15.27 -41.48
N ASN A 9 13.27 -15.17 -40.46
CA ASN A 9 13.24 -16.13 -39.37
C ASN A 9 12.31 -17.30 -39.71
N THR A 10 12.77 -18.52 -39.43
CA THR A 10 11.95 -19.74 -39.49
C THR A 10 10.72 -19.64 -38.58
N GLU A 11 9.64 -20.36 -38.92
CA GLU A 11 8.40 -20.38 -38.13
C GLU A 11 8.59 -20.59 -36.61
N PRO A 12 9.42 -21.53 -36.13
CA PRO A 12 9.64 -21.69 -34.69
C PRO A 12 10.31 -20.48 -34.04
N VAL A 13 11.27 -19.83 -34.73
CA VAL A 13 11.92 -18.61 -34.24
C VAL A 13 10.92 -17.45 -34.19
N ARG A 14 9.96 -17.43 -35.13
CA ARG A 14 8.86 -16.47 -35.14
C ARG A 14 7.90 -16.64 -33.98
N ALA A 15 7.48 -17.87 -33.71
CA ALA A 15 6.64 -18.15 -32.54
C ALA A 15 7.34 -17.76 -31.23
N PHE A 16 8.63 -18.06 -31.08
CA PHE A 16 9.42 -17.70 -29.90
C PHE A 16 9.50 -16.18 -29.70
N LYS A 17 9.84 -15.43 -30.75
CA LYS A 17 9.93 -13.96 -30.71
C LYS A 17 8.59 -13.32 -30.32
N LEU A 18 7.48 -13.83 -30.87
CA LEU A 18 6.15 -13.35 -30.52
C LEU A 18 5.79 -13.63 -29.06
N ALA A 19 6.10 -14.83 -28.56
CA ALA A 19 5.90 -15.19 -27.16
C ALA A 19 6.73 -14.30 -26.22
N LEU A 20 7.98 -14.02 -26.59
CA LEU A 20 8.87 -13.15 -25.81
C LEU A 20 8.31 -11.73 -25.72
N VAL A 21 7.92 -11.14 -26.86
CA VAL A 21 7.31 -9.79 -26.90
C VAL A 21 6.05 -9.74 -26.05
N LYS A 22 5.18 -10.76 -26.15
CA LYS A 22 3.97 -10.84 -25.32
C LYS A 22 4.29 -10.85 -23.82
N ARG A 23 5.31 -11.61 -23.39
CA ARG A 23 5.76 -11.63 -21.99
C ARG A 23 6.33 -10.29 -21.53
N PHE A 24 7.08 -9.59 -22.38
CA PHE A 24 7.56 -8.25 -22.07
C PHE A 24 6.42 -7.23 -21.96
N ASP A 25 5.44 -7.27 -22.85
CA ASP A 25 4.27 -6.39 -22.78
C ASP A 25 3.44 -6.66 -21.50
N GLU A 26 3.28 -7.93 -21.10
CA GLU A 26 2.65 -8.32 -19.83
C GLU A 26 3.43 -7.79 -18.61
N LEU A 27 4.76 -7.92 -18.64
CA LEU A 27 5.65 -7.42 -17.60
C LEU A 27 5.59 -5.90 -17.50
N GLU A 28 5.65 -5.19 -18.63
CA GLU A 28 5.57 -3.74 -18.68
C GLU A 28 4.25 -3.24 -18.10
N LYS A 29 3.12 -3.85 -18.48
CA LYS A 29 1.81 -3.55 -17.89
C LYS A 29 1.80 -3.73 -16.37
N THR A 30 2.41 -4.82 -15.88
CA THR A 30 2.50 -5.11 -14.45
C THR A 30 3.37 -4.08 -13.70
N ILE A 31 4.51 -3.68 -14.27
CA ILE A 31 5.36 -2.63 -13.71
C ILE A 31 4.61 -1.29 -13.69
N GLN A 32 3.91 -0.95 -14.78
CA GLN A 32 3.11 0.28 -14.85
C GLN A 32 1.99 0.30 -13.80
N THR A 33 1.33 -0.84 -13.54
CA THR A 33 0.34 -0.94 -12.45
C THR A 33 0.99 -0.70 -11.09
N TRP A 34 2.15 -1.31 -10.81
CA TRP A 34 2.87 -1.10 -9.54
C TRP A 34 3.34 0.35 -9.37
N ILE A 35 3.83 0.99 -10.43
CA ILE A 35 4.24 2.40 -10.39
C ILE A 35 3.03 3.30 -10.05
N LYS A 36 1.87 3.06 -10.67
CA LYS A 36 0.64 3.80 -10.38
C LYS A 36 0.18 3.60 -8.94
N GLU A 37 0.20 2.36 -8.45
CA GLU A 37 -0.14 2.04 -7.07
C GLU A 37 0.81 2.71 -6.07
N ARG A 38 2.12 2.66 -6.35
CA ARG A 38 3.17 3.31 -5.52
C ARG A 38 3.06 4.83 -5.56
N ALA A 39 2.68 5.43 -6.69
CA ALA A 39 2.44 6.87 -6.81
C ALA A 39 1.23 7.30 -5.97
N ALA A 40 0.12 6.55 -6.03
CA ALA A 40 -1.05 6.77 -5.18
C ALA A 40 -0.72 6.62 -3.68
N GLU A 41 0.16 5.69 -3.32
CA GLU A 41 0.64 5.52 -1.95
C GLU A 41 1.54 6.65 -1.47
N LYS A 42 2.44 7.14 -2.32
CA LYS A 42 3.27 8.33 -2.01
C LYS A 42 2.39 9.56 -1.83
N ALA A 43 1.40 9.76 -2.70
CA ALA A 43 0.45 10.88 -2.61
C ALA A 43 -0.34 10.84 -1.29
N THR A 44 -0.90 9.69 -0.93
CA THR A 44 -1.58 9.54 0.37
C THR A 44 -0.62 9.70 1.55
N THR A 45 0.66 9.32 1.41
CA THR A 45 1.65 9.46 2.50
C THR A 45 2.02 10.91 2.75
N ARG A 46 2.12 11.74 1.70
CA ARG A 46 2.21 13.20 1.86
C ARG A 46 0.99 13.73 2.61
N SER A 47 -0.23 13.36 2.21
CA SER A 47 -1.46 13.81 2.88
C SER A 47 -1.57 13.45 4.37
N LEU A 48 -1.15 12.26 4.82
CA LEU A 48 -1.13 11.94 6.27
C LEU A 48 -0.01 12.69 7.00
N THR A 49 1.16 12.84 6.37
CA THR A 49 2.28 13.62 6.92
C THR A 49 1.86 15.08 7.10
N ASP A 50 1.11 15.64 6.14
CA ASP A 50 0.58 17.00 6.18
C ASP A 50 -0.51 17.16 7.25
N ALA A 51 -1.47 16.23 7.33
CA ALA A 51 -2.52 16.23 8.36
C ALA A 51 -1.95 16.14 9.79
N VAL A 52 -0.91 15.30 10.00
CA VAL A 52 -0.23 15.21 11.31
C VAL A 52 0.62 16.45 11.60
N HIS A 53 1.11 17.16 10.58
CA HIS A 53 1.86 18.40 10.78
C HIS A 53 0.95 19.57 11.19
N ASN A 54 -0.27 19.62 10.65
CA ASN A 54 -1.25 20.67 10.93
C ASN A 54 -2.05 20.42 12.23
N TRP A 55 -1.90 19.26 12.86
CA TRP A 55 -2.64 18.88 14.06
C TRP A 55 -2.08 19.58 15.33
N GLU A 56 -2.96 20.19 16.13
CA GLU A 56 -2.58 21.00 17.31
C GLU A 56 -1.78 20.21 18.37
N HIS A 57 -2.01 18.90 18.48
CA HIS A 57 -1.32 18.03 19.45
C HIS A 57 -0.11 17.28 18.86
N THR A 58 0.45 17.80 17.77
CA THR A 58 1.55 17.14 17.07
C THR A 58 2.79 16.99 17.97
N ASN A 59 3.43 15.82 17.87
CA ASN A 59 4.66 15.48 18.56
C ASN A 59 5.64 14.95 17.50
N PRO A 60 6.97 15.12 17.65
CA PRO A 60 7.97 14.47 16.80
C PRO A 60 7.70 12.99 16.46
N HIS A 61 7.05 12.25 17.36
CA HIS A 61 6.73 10.83 17.19
C HIS A 61 5.30 10.54 16.71
N ALA A 62 4.45 11.56 16.52
CA ALA A 62 3.04 11.39 16.13
C ALA A 62 2.89 10.61 14.81
N GLN A 63 3.68 10.96 13.78
CA GLN A 63 3.66 10.24 12.50
C GLN A 63 4.05 8.76 12.65
N SER A 64 5.03 8.45 13.50
CA SER A 64 5.45 7.07 13.77
C SER A 64 4.36 6.28 14.50
N ASN A 65 3.70 6.93 15.47
CA ASN A 65 2.62 6.33 16.26
C ASN A 65 1.40 6.01 15.39
N PHE A 66 0.96 6.95 14.54
CA PHE A 66 -0.13 6.72 13.60
C PHE A 66 0.21 5.63 12.59
N ARG A 67 1.45 5.59 12.07
CA ARG A 67 1.90 4.49 11.20
C ARG A 67 1.79 3.16 11.93
N LYS A 68 2.37 3.01 13.13
CA LYS A 68 2.28 1.78 13.93
C LYS A 68 0.84 1.37 14.21
N LEU A 69 -0.03 2.31 14.57
CA LEU A 69 -1.45 2.05 14.83
C LEU A 69 -2.17 1.54 13.58
N LEU A 70 -2.03 2.25 12.44
CA LEU A 70 -2.63 1.85 11.17
C LEU A 70 -2.15 0.47 10.73
N THR A 71 -0.86 0.16 10.92
CA THR A 71 -0.34 -1.18 10.61
C THR A 71 -0.96 -2.26 11.48
N LYS A 72 -1.06 -2.03 12.79
CA LYS A 72 -1.68 -2.97 13.74
C LYS A 72 -3.15 -3.20 13.41
N CYS A 73 -3.90 -2.15 13.08
CA CYS A 73 -5.30 -2.25 12.70
C CYS A 73 -5.50 -2.94 11.34
N ALA A 74 -4.58 -2.80 10.39
CA ALA A 74 -4.69 -3.39 9.05
C ALA A 74 -4.30 -4.88 9.02
N THR A 75 -3.23 -5.27 9.72
CA THR A 75 -2.66 -6.64 9.69
C THR A 75 -3.01 -7.48 10.93
N GLY A 76 -3.50 -6.86 12.01
CA GLY A 76 -3.68 -7.52 13.31
C GLY A 76 -2.38 -7.81 14.05
N LEU A 77 -1.22 -7.43 13.49
CA LEU A 77 0.11 -7.72 14.02
C LEU A 77 0.87 -6.42 14.34
N PRO A 78 1.76 -6.44 15.34
CA PRO A 78 2.60 -5.28 15.63
C PRO A 78 3.54 -4.99 14.44
N TYR A 79 3.86 -3.71 14.25
CA TYR A 79 4.74 -3.20 13.19
C TYR A 79 6.04 -4.01 13.02
N THR A 80 6.68 -4.39 14.13
CA THR A 80 7.93 -5.16 14.14
C THR A 80 7.79 -6.55 13.52
N LYS A 81 6.65 -7.23 13.73
CA LYS A 81 6.38 -8.55 13.13
C LYS A 81 6.10 -8.44 11.64
N VAL A 82 5.47 -7.35 11.20
CA VAL A 82 5.23 -7.11 9.77
C VAL A 82 6.54 -6.76 9.07
N GLN A 83 7.38 -5.95 9.71
CA GLN A 83 8.70 -5.61 9.18
C GLN A 83 9.65 -6.83 9.13
N ALA A 84 9.50 -7.79 10.05
CA ALA A 84 10.24 -9.03 10.04
C ALA A 84 9.85 -10.00 8.91
N ARG A 85 8.78 -9.72 8.14
CA ARG A 85 8.41 -10.50 6.95
C ARG A 85 9.35 -10.23 5.75
N GLY A 86 10.13 -9.15 5.79
CA GLY A 86 11.03 -8.76 4.70
C GLY A 86 12.45 -8.47 5.17
N ASP A 87 13.31 -8.23 4.20
CA ASP A 87 14.71 -7.86 4.45
C ASP A 87 14.85 -6.46 5.05
N LYS A 88 15.96 -6.25 5.77
CA LYS A 88 16.30 -4.96 6.38
C LYS A 88 16.39 -3.87 5.31
N GLY A 89 15.48 -2.90 5.35
CA GLY A 89 15.47 -1.73 4.45
C GLY A 89 14.29 -1.66 3.49
N VAL A 90 13.47 -2.72 3.39
CA VAL A 90 12.24 -2.68 2.60
C VAL A 90 11.18 -1.83 3.34
N PRO A 91 10.54 -0.85 2.68
CA PRO A 91 9.48 -0.06 3.31
C PRO A 91 8.31 -0.97 3.66
N MET A 92 7.75 -0.78 4.87
CA MET A 92 6.71 -1.67 5.40
C MET A 92 5.51 -1.84 4.46
N VAL A 93 5.13 -0.80 3.71
CA VAL A 93 4.02 -0.84 2.73
C VAL A 93 4.21 -1.91 1.66
N ASP A 94 5.46 -2.16 1.25
CA ASP A 94 5.81 -3.17 0.23
C ASP A 94 5.76 -4.61 0.80
N LEU A 95 5.63 -4.77 2.13
CA LEU A 95 5.55 -6.06 2.83
C LEU A 95 4.11 -6.48 3.16
N LEU A 96 3.10 -5.67 2.82
CA LEU A 96 1.70 -6.02 3.02
C LEU A 96 1.17 -6.85 1.85
N THR A 97 0.31 -7.82 2.16
CA THR A 97 -0.51 -8.49 1.16
C THR A 97 -1.54 -7.50 0.57
N ALA A 98 -1.99 -7.72 -0.67
CA ALA A 98 -2.95 -6.85 -1.36
C ALA A 98 -4.21 -6.52 -0.52
N GLU A 99 -4.75 -7.50 0.23
CA GLU A 99 -5.89 -7.28 1.13
C GLU A 99 -5.57 -6.38 2.33
N GLU A 100 -4.40 -6.59 2.95
CA GLU A 100 -3.91 -5.80 4.08
C GLU A 100 -3.65 -4.35 3.62
N LEU A 101 -3.10 -4.18 2.42
CA LEU A 101 -2.85 -2.88 1.80
C LEU A 101 -4.14 -2.11 1.54
N GLN A 102 -5.18 -2.77 1.04
CA GLN A 102 -6.49 -2.13 0.87
C GLN A 102 -7.11 -1.71 2.21
N LYS A 103 -7.00 -2.54 3.25
CA LYS A 103 -7.47 -2.17 4.61
C LYS A 103 -6.70 -0.96 5.13
N TYR A 104 -5.38 -0.94 4.98
CA TYR A 104 -4.53 0.17 5.37
C TYR A 104 -4.94 1.48 4.67
N LYS A 105 -5.16 1.45 3.35
CA LYS A 105 -5.61 2.61 2.56
C LYS A 105 -6.95 3.17 3.06
N ARG A 106 -7.92 2.29 3.37
CA ARG A 106 -9.23 2.71 3.90
C ARG A 106 -9.12 3.35 5.28
N LEU A 107 -8.38 2.74 6.20
CA LEU A 107 -8.16 3.29 7.54
C LEU A 107 -7.48 4.65 7.47
N LYS A 108 -6.48 4.80 6.59
CA LYS A 108 -5.78 6.07 6.37
C LYS A 108 -6.71 7.18 5.87
N ALA A 109 -7.62 6.86 4.94
CA ALA A 109 -8.62 7.81 4.44
C ALA A 109 -9.61 8.27 5.52
N LEU A 110 -9.80 7.50 6.59
CA LEU A 110 -10.60 7.89 7.76
C LEU A 110 -9.81 8.75 8.75
N VAL A 111 -8.51 8.48 8.93
CA VAL A 111 -7.67 9.24 9.87
C VAL A 111 -7.47 10.69 9.43
N ILE A 112 -7.35 10.94 8.12
CA ILE A 112 -7.10 12.30 7.60
C ILE A 112 -8.20 13.28 8.04
N PRO A 113 -9.50 13.02 7.77
CA PRO A 113 -10.56 13.89 8.28
C PRO A 113 -10.57 14.00 9.81
N LEU A 114 -10.36 12.91 10.54
CA LEU A 114 -10.37 12.94 12.01
C LEU A 114 -9.27 13.83 12.59
N LEU A 115 -8.09 13.85 11.95
CA LEU A 115 -7.01 14.76 12.31
C LEU A 115 -7.35 16.21 11.97
N ASP A 116 -7.99 16.46 10.82
CA ASP A 116 -8.44 17.80 10.42
C ASP A 116 -9.53 18.36 11.35
N PHE A 117 -10.36 17.49 11.95
CA PHE A 117 -11.35 17.87 12.98
C PHE A 117 -10.73 18.11 14.36
N GLY A 118 -9.42 17.87 14.55
CA GLY A 118 -8.74 18.12 15.81
C GLY A 118 -8.98 17.06 16.89
N GLU A 119 -9.48 15.88 16.53
CA GLU A 119 -9.74 14.78 17.47
C GLU A 119 -8.46 14.33 18.19
N GLU A 120 -8.58 13.88 19.44
CA GLU A 120 -7.43 13.41 20.20
C GLU A 120 -6.97 12.03 19.69
N TYR A 121 -5.66 11.74 19.81
CA TYR A 121 -5.08 10.46 19.39
C TYR A 121 -5.82 9.24 19.96
N ASN A 122 -6.28 9.33 21.20
CA ASN A 122 -6.95 8.23 21.87
C ASN A 122 -8.34 7.94 21.27
N ASP A 123 -9.09 8.98 20.87
CA ASP A 123 -10.40 8.83 20.24
C ASP A 123 -10.29 8.30 18.81
N ILE A 124 -9.27 8.77 18.07
CA ILE A 124 -8.91 8.23 16.75
C ILE A 124 -8.56 6.74 16.87
N LYS A 125 -7.82 6.35 17.91
CA LYS A 125 -7.45 4.96 18.16
C LYS A 125 -8.67 4.08 18.43
N VAL A 126 -9.56 4.48 19.32
CA VAL A 126 -10.80 3.73 19.63
C VAL A 126 -11.65 3.57 18.37
N THR A 127 -11.79 4.64 17.60
CA THR A 127 -12.53 4.64 16.33
C THR A 127 -11.91 3.66 15.33
N LEU A 128 -10.59 3.70 15.13
CA LEU A 128 -9.89 2.79 14.23
C LEU A 128 -10.00 1.32 14.65
N GLU A 129 -9.88 1.03 15.94
CA GLU A 129 -10.05 -0.33 16.46
C GLU A 129 -11.47 -0.86 16.22
N LYS A 130 -12.49 -0.01 16.41
CA LYS A 130 -13.90 -0.35 16.11
C LYS A 130 -14.11 -0.65 14.62
N TYR A 131 -13.57 0.16 13.71
CA TYR A 131 -13.68 -0.07 12.27
C TYR A 131 -12.86 -1.27 11.78
N ALA A 132 -11.74 -1.57 12.43
CA ALA A 132 -10.96 -2.77 12.16
C ALA A 132 -11.72 -4.06 12.54
N ILE A 133 -12.42 -4.06 13.68
CA ILE A 133 -13.20 -5.21 14.17
C ILE A 133 -14.50 -5.40 13.39
N LYS A 134 -15.19 -4.33 12.99
CA LYS A 134 -16.49 -4.41 12.29
C LYS A 134 -16.42 -5.17 10.95
N LYS A 135 -15.23 -5.29 10.34
CA LYS A 135 -15.03 -6.09 9.11
C LYS A 135 -14.70 -7.56 9.37
N ALA A 136 -14.28 -7.95 10.58
CA ALA A 136 -14.09 -9.36 10.96
C ALA A 136 -15.42 -10.11 11.10
N GLY A 137 -16.53 -9.38 11.36
CA GLY A 137 -17.87 -9.93 11.45
C GLY A 137 -18.63 -10.07 10.12
N ASN A 138 -17.99 -9.82 8.97
CA ASN A 138 -18.66 -9.83 7.67
C ASN A 138 -17.95 -10.71 6.63
N LEU A 139 -17.46 -11.88 7.07
CA LEU A 139 -17.08 -12.98 6.20
C LEU A 139 -18.26 -13.96 6.19
N PRO A 140 -18.96 -14.18 5.05
CA PRO A 140 -20.00 -15.20 4.99
C PRO A 140 -19.36 -16.57 5.27
N ARG A 141 -19.99 -17.32 6.19
CA ARG A 141 -19.73 -18.76 6.36
C ARG A 141 -20.13 -19.53 5.11
#